data_AF-A0AA43BY35-F1
#
_entry.id   AF-A0AA43BY35-F1
#
_cell.length_a   1.000
_cell.length_b   1.000
_cell.length_c   1.000
_cell.angle_alpha   90.00
_cell.angle_beta   90.00
_cell.angle_gamma   90.00
#
_symmetry.space_group_name_H-M   'P 1'
#
loop_
_entity.id
_entity.type
_entity.pdbx_description
1 polymer ?
#
loop_
_entity_poly.entity_id
_entity_poly.type
_entity_poly.pdbx_seq_one_letter_code
_entity_poly.pdbx_strand_id
1 'polypeptide(L)'
;MRAKEFLSKKGIDFVAVDVLNDPGGRERLLAYGVRNLPVVAKGEQFVFGQNLEDVAEFVGLVGTGHTPLPPEKLIEKWITVLRAAQRYLRQLPKAHISDRVIENRDRSIRLLGHHVFRIAEAYLETVVDGVEYSNSLATTPPKEGTFLDGPEFVAYGDAVIGRLQQWWGGLADRTCQQKLKTYYGPQTIHQLFERCTWHSAQHSRQLIHLLERYGIEPDRRLTPEDLAGLPLPERLFE
;
A
#
# COMPACT_ATOMS: atom_id res chain seq x y z
N MET A 1 -3.07 8.34 -7.84
CA MET A 1 -3.02 6.89 -8.12
C MET A 1 -1.84 6.55 -8.98
N ARG A 2 -1.10 5.49 -8.61
CA ARG A 2 0.13 5.06 -9.29
C ARG A 2 -0.09 4.79 -10.79
N ALA A 3 -1.23 4.18 -11.17
CA ALA A 3 -1.58 3.98 -12.59
C ALA A 3 -1.75 5.30 -13.36
N LYS A 4 -2.43 6.31 -12.78
CA LYS A 4 -2.58 7.64 -13.40
C LYS A 4 -1.21 8.31 -13.63
N GLU A 5 -0.35 8.29 -12.61
CA GLU A 5 1.01 8.85 -12.74
C GLU A 5 1.87 8.09 -13.75
N PHE A 6 1.77 6.77 -13.79
CA PHE A 6 2.45 5.94 -14.77
C PHE A 6 2.04 6.30 -16.21
N LEU A 7 0.73 6.38 -16.48
CA LEU A 7 0.22 6.74 -17.81
C LEU A 7 0.65 8.16 -18.22
N SER A 8 0.53 9.15 -17.33
CA SER A 8 0.99 10.51 -17.59
C SER A 8 2.49 10.56 -17.93
N LYS A 9 3.35 9.86 -17.18
CA LYS A 9 4.80 9.83 -17.43
C LYS A 9 5.17 9.17 -18.76
N LYS A 10 4.34 8.24 -19.24
CA LYS A 10 4.53 7.57 -20.53
C LYS A 10 3.88 8.33 -21.68
N GLY A 11 3.30 9.51 -21.43
CA GLY A 11 2.64 10.32 -22.46
C GLY A 11 1.36 9.67 -22.99
N ILE A 12 0.70 8.83 -22.19
CA ILE A 12 -0.56 8.18 -22.55
C ILE A 12 -1.71 9.05 -22.08
N ASP A 13 -2.55 9.49 -23.01
CA ASP A 13 -3.78 10.23 -22.69
C ASP A 13 -4.81 9.32 -22.02
N PHE A 14 -5.45 9.84 -20.96
CA PHE A 14 -6.54 9.13 -20.27
C PHE A 14 -7.53 10.10 -19.64
N VAL A 15 -8.75 9.60 -19.40
CA VAL A 15 -9.78 10.30 -18.61
C VAL A 15 -9.83 9.69 -17.22
N ALA A 16 -9.64 10.53 -16.19
CA ALA A 16 -9.78 10.11 -14.80
C ALA A 16 -11.25 10.15 -14.37
N VAL A 17 -11.81 9.01 -14.00
CA VAL A 17 -13.18 8.90 -13.49
C VAL A 17 -13.14 8.59 -12.00
N ASP A 18 -13.84 9.39 -11.19
CA ASP A 18 -14.07 9.10 -9.78
C ASP A 18 -15.39 8.32 -9.63
N VAL A 19 -15.29 7.00 -9.61
CA VAL A 19 -16.44 6.09 -9.58
C VAL A 19 -17.31 6.27 -8.31
N LEU A 20 -16.77 6.86 -7.25
CA LEU A 20 -17.56 7.12 -6.03
C LEU A 20 -18.45 8.35 -6.17
N ASN A 21 -18.05 9.31 -6.99
CA ASN A 21 -18.74 10.60 -7.15
C ASN A 21 -19.37 10.78 -8.56
N ASP A 22 -19.10 9.88 -9.50
CA ASP A 22 -19.67 9.84 -10.85
C ASP A 22 -20.63 8.64 -11.00
N PRO A 23 -21.95 8.87 -11.06
CA PRO A 23 -22.95 7.82 -11.28
C PRO A 23 -22.69 6.97 -12.53
N GLY A 24 -22.27 7.59 -13.64
CA GLY A 24 -21.94 6.90 -14.89
C GLY A 24 -20.61 6.14 -14.82
N GLY A 25 -19.73 6.51 -13.89
CA GLY A 25 -18.52 5.75 -13.57
C GLY A 25 -18.84 4.37 -12.97
N ARG A 26 -19.84 4.30 -12.08
CA ARG A 26 -20.23 3.05 -11.43
C ARG A 26 -20.92 2.07 -12.37
N GLU A 27 -21.79 2.58 -13.25
CA GLU A 27 -22.43 1.77 -14.30
C GLU A 27 -21.40 1.16 -15.25
N ARG A 28 -20.42 1.95 -15.71
CA ARG A 28 -19.32 1.45 -16.55
C ARG A 28 -18.50 0.38 -15.84
N LEU A 29 -18.18 0.56 -14.56
CA LEU A 29 -17.45 -0.45 -13.78
C LEU A 29 -18.22 -1.77 -13.70
N LEU A 30 -19.53 -1.70 -13.47
CA LEU A 30 -20.41 -2.88 -13.43
C LEU A 30 -20.55 -3.57 -14.79
N ALA A 31 -20.54 -2.81 -15.89
CA ALA A 31 -20.57 -3.36 -17.25
C ALA A 31 -19.34 -4.23 -17.56
N TYR A 32 -18.19 -3.93 -16.95
CA TYR A 32 -17.00 -4.79 -17.01
C TYR A 32 -17.08 -6.03 -16.08
N GLY A 33 -18.17 -6.19 -15.32
CA GLY A 33 -18.35 -7.30 -14.38
C GLY A 33 -17.46 -7.23 -13.14
N VAL A 34 -16.81 -6.08 -12.88
CA VAL A 34 -15.89 -5.91 -11.75
C VAL A 34 -16.42 -4.94 -10.71
N ARG A 35 -15.95 -5.13 -9.48
CA ARG A 35 -16.25 -4.25 -8.35
C ARG A 35 -14.99 -3.68 -7.71
N ASN A 36 -13.84 -4.26 -8.02
CA ASN A 36 -12.56 -3.86 -7.47
C ASN A 36 -11.99 -2.70 -8.27
N LEU A 37 -11.38 -1.75 -7.56
CA LEU A 37 -10.72 -0.59 -8.10
C LEU A 37 -9.26 -0.54 -7.65
N PRO A 38 -8.40 0.22 -8.35
CA PRO A 38 -8.65 0.85 -9.64
C PRO A 38 -8.69 -0.06 -10.86
N VAL A 39 -9.36 0.42 -11.91
CA VAL A 39 -9.43 -0.20 -13.24
C VAL A 39 -8.96 0.80 -14.29
N VAL A 40 -8.17 0.31 -15.26
CA VAL A 40 -7.84 1.01 -16.50
C VAL A 40 -8.63 0.31 -17.60
N ALA A 41 -9.41 1.06 -18.37
CA ALA A 41 -10.29 0.51 -19.40
C ALA A 41 -10.06 1.16 -20.76
N LYS A 42 -10.23 0.37 -21.83
CA LYS A 42 -10.12 0.79 -23.23
C LYS A 42 -11.18 0.02 -24.03
N GLY A 43 -12.20 0.73 -24.49
CA GLY A 43 -13.37 0.10 -25.11
C GLY A 43 -14.05 -0.87 -24.14
N GLU A 44 -14.24 -2.12 -24.56
CA GLU A 44 -14.88 -3.18 -23.76
C GLU A 44 -13.88 -3.97 -22.90
N GLN A 45 -12.58 -3.66 -23.00
CA GLN A 45 -11.53 -4.36 -22.26
C GLN A 45 -11.06 -3.54 -21.05
N PHE A 46 -10.54 -4.24 -20.04
CA PHE A 46 -10.01 -3.62 -18.85
C PHE A 46 -8.85 -4.41 -18.23
N VAL A 47 -8.05 -3.73 -17.42
CA VAL A 47 -7.04 -4.30 -16.53
C VAL A 47 -7.08 -3.64 -15.15
N PHE A 48 -6.61 -4.34 -14.13
CA PHE A 48 -6.51 -3.80 -12.78
C PHE A 48 -5.29 -2.88 -12.65
N GLY A 49 -5.51 -1.65 -12.15
CA GLY A 49 -4.45 -0.64 -12.01
C GLY A 49 -3.42 -0.94 -10.92
N GLN A 50 -3.57 -2.04 -10.18
CA GLN A 50 -2.63 -2.54 -9.19
C GLN A 50 -1.33 -3.04 -9.81
N ASN A 51 -1.43 -3.73 -10.94
CA ASN A 51 -0.30 -4.29 -11.64
C ASN A 51 0.06 -3.38 -12.82
N LEU A 52 1.14 -2.61 -12.66
CA LEU A 52 1.53 -1.67 -13.71
C LEU A 52 2.13 -2.35 -14.93
N GLU A 53 2.63 -3.59 -14.83
CA GLU A 53 3.06 -4.33 -16.02
C GLU A 53 1.85 -4.67 -16.90
N ASP A 54 0.75 -5.13 -16.30
CA ASP A 54 -0.50 -5.38 -17.03
C ASP A 54 -1.04 -4.08 -17.64
N VAL A 55 -0.95 -2.95 -16.92
CA VAL A 55 -1.31 -1.63 -17.46
C VAL A 55 -0.41 -1.24 -18.63
N ALA A 56 0.90 -1.48 -18.53
CA ALA A 56 1.86 -1.16 -19.59
C ALA A 56 1.56 -1.95 -20.86
N GLU A 57 1.38 -3.27 -20.74
CA GLU A 57 1.00 -4.14 -21.86
C GLU A 57 -0.35 -3.72 -22.45
N PHE A 58 -1.34 -3.43 -21.60
CA PHE A 58 -2.68 -3.03 -22.02
C PHE A 58 -2.71 -1.75 -22.86
N VAL A 59 -1.79 -0.81 -22.58
CA VAL A 59 -1.65 0.43 -23.36
C VAL A 59 -0.59 0.35 -24.46
N GLY A 60 0.00 -0.82 -24.70
CA GLY A 60 0.92 -1.09 -25.80
C GLY A 60 2.38 -0.71 -25.53
N LEU A 61 2.79 -0.62 -24.26
CA LEU A 61 4.18 -0.35 -23.86
C LEU A 61 4.94 -1.66 -23.60
N VAL A 62 6.25 -1.61 -23.81
CA VAL A 62 7.18 -2.72 -23.48
C VAL A 62 7.53 -2.64 -21.99
N GLY A 63 6.55 -2.98 -21.15
CA GLY A 63 6.66 -3.00 -19.69
C GLY A 63 6.81 -1.63 -19.03
N THR A 64 6.95 -1.63 -17.71
CA THR A 64 7.05 -0.37 -16.95
C THR A 64 8.45 0.26 -17.03
N GLY A 65 9.48 -0.57 -17.22
CA GLY A 65 10.89 -0.22 -17.05
C GLY A 65 11.35 -0.27 -15.58
N HIS A 66 10.48 -0.71 -14.65
CA HIS A 66 10.83 -0.94 -13.26
C HIS A 66 11.57 -2.26 -13.10
N THR A 67 12.65 -2.26 -12.32
CA THR A 67 13.34 -3.48 -11.90
C THR A 67 13.08 -3.67 -10.42
N PRO A 68 12.32 -4.70 -10.01
CA PRO A 68 12.03 -4.94 -8.61
C PRO A 68 13.29 -5.17 -7.78
N LEU A 69 13.29 -4.66 -6.55
CA LEU A 69 14.34 -4.99 -5.58
C LEU A 69 14.30 -6.50 -5.26
N PRO A 70 15.46 -7.13 -5.00
CA PRO A 70 15.48 -8.53 -4.57
C PRO A 70 14.76 -8.70 -3.22
N PRO A 71 14.11 -9.85 -2.96
CA PRO A 71 13.36 -10.10 -1.73
C PRO A 71 14.13 -9.79 -0.43
N GLU A 72 15.44 -10.06 -0.39
CA GLU A 72 16.34 -9.75 0.72
C GLU A 72 16.37 -8.23 1.03
N LYS A 73 16.38 -7.40 -0.01
CA LYS A 73 16.37 -5.94 0.17
C LYS A 73 14.97 -5.42 0.51
N LEU A 74 13.94 -6.08 0.00
CA LEU A 74 12.55 -5.75 0.34
C LEU A 74 12.28 -5.97 1.84
N ILE A 75 12.73 -7.08 2.44
CA ILE A 75 12.50 -7.32 3.87
C ILE A 75 13.21 -6.29 4.75
N GLU A 76 14.47 -5.97 4.44
CA GLU A 76 15.27 -4.97 5.16
C GLU A 76 14.57 -3.60 5.15
N LYS A 77 14.13 -3.17 3.95
CA LYS A 77 13.42 -1.91 3.76
C LYS A 77 12.05 -1.91 4.41
N TRP A 78 11.29 -3.01 4.31
CA TRP A 78 9.97 -3.08 4.89
C TRP A 78 10.02 -2.97 6.41
N ILE A 79 10.94 -3.70 7.05
CA ILE A 79 11.17 -3.58 8.49
C ILE A 79 11.56 -2.14 8.85
N THR A 80 12.49 -1.52 8.11
CA THR A 80 12.91 -0.13 8.34
C THR A 80 11.72 0.84 8.28
N VAL A 81 10.85 0.68 7.27
CA VAL A 81 9.63 1.47 7.07
C VAL A 81 8.62 1.29 8.20
N LEU A 82 8.37 0.04 8.64
CA LEU A 82 7.43 -0.23 9.73
C LEU A 82 7.96 0.28 11.07
N ARG A 83 9.27 0.13 11.32
CA ARG A 83 9.94 0.72 12.49
C ARG A 83 9.87 2.25 12.48
N ALA A 84 9.96 2.88 11.31
CA ALA A 84 9.78 4.32 11.17
C ALA A 84 8.33 4.74 11.48
N ALA A 85 7.34 4.03 10.93
CA ALA A 85 5.93 4.28 11.24
C ALA A 85 5.64 4.20 12.74
N GLN A 86 6.21 3.22 13.46
CA GLN A 86 6.09 3.12 14.92
C GLN A 86 6.61 4.38 15.63
N ARG A 87 7.74 4.94 15.19
CA ARG A 87 8.28 6.19 15.76
C ARG A 87 7.32 7.35 15.53
N TYR A 88 6.82 7.48 14.30
CA TYR A 88 5.93 8.59 13.96
C TYR A 88 4.61 8.52 14.72
N LEU A 89 4.02 7.33 14.83
CA LEU A 89 2.78 7.13 15.59
C LEU A 89 2.99 7.31 17.10
N ARG A 90 4.18 7.03 17.62
CA ARG A 90 4.54 7.34 19.01
C ARG A 90 4.61 8.84 19.28
N GLN A 91 5.04 9.63 18.30
CA GLN A 91 5.12 11.10 18.41
C GLN A 91 3.76 11.78 18.30
N LEU A 92 2.77 11.12 17.70
CA LEU A 92 1.46 11.71 17.45
C LEU A 92 0.69 11.93 18.75
N PRO A 93 0.26 13.17 19.07
CA PRO A 93 -0.54 13.43 20.25
C PRO A 93 -1.89 12.73 20.17
N LYS A 94 -2.34 12.15 21.30
CA LYS A 94 -3.60 11.42 21.41
C LYS A 94 -4.80 12.23 20.89
N ALA A 95 -4.81 13.54 21.12
CA ALA A 95 -5.87 14.44 20.68
C ALA A 95 -6.08 14.45 19.15
N HIS A 96 -5.05 14.13 18.36
CA HIS A 96 -5.09 14.19 16.90
C HIS A 96 -5.35 12.85 16.21
N ILE A 97 -5.41 11.74 16.96
CA ILE A 97 -5.56 10.40 16.35
C ILE A 97 -6.87 10.25 15.58
N SER A 98 -7.94 10.90 16.04
CA SER A 98 -9.24 10.90 15.38
C SER A 98 -9.35 11.92 14.23
N ASP A 99 -8.38 12.81 14.08
CA ASP A 99 -8.40 13.82 13.03
C ASP A 99 -8.33 13.18 11.65
N ARG A 100 -8.86 13.88 10.64
CA ARG A 100 -8.74 13.46 9.25
C ARG A 100 -7.31 13.63 8.75
N VAL A 101 -6.84 12.64 7.99
CA VAL A 101 -5.55 12.67 7.31
C VAL A 101 -5.48 13.86 6.35
N ILE A 102 -6.53 14.05 5.54
CA ILE A 102 -6.75 15.22 4.69
C ILE A 102 -8.24 15.58 4.72
N GLU A 103 -8.58 16.85 4.52
CA GLU A 103 -9.95 17.35 4.73
C GLU A 103 -10.99 16.70 3.82
N ASN A 104 -10.62 16.45 2.55
CA ASN A 104 -11.50 15.93 1.51
C ASN A 104 -11.59 14.40 1.46
N ARG A 105 -11.03 13.69 2.44
CA ARG A 105 -11.17 12.22 2.55
C ARG A 105 -11.59 11.82 3.94
N ASP A 106 -12.58 10.95 4.00
CA ASP A 106 -13.06 10.39 5.27
C ASP A 106 -12.16 9.23 5.74
N ARG A 107 -10.93 9.59 6.11
CA ARG A 107 -9.96 8.68 6.72
C ARG A 107 -9.29 9.38 7.88
N SER A 108 -9.45 8.83 9.08
CA SER A 108 -8.76 9.33 10.26
C SER A 108 -7.31 8.87 10.32
N ILE A 109 -6.48 9.58 11.09
CA ILE A 109 -5.09 9.18 11.34
C ILE A 109 -5.04 7.81 12.03
N ARG A 110 -6.01 7.49 12.89
CA ARG A 110 -6.22 6.15 13.48
C ARG A 110 -6.26 5.06 12.42
N LEU A 111 -7.11 5.23 11.41
CA LEU A 111 -7.27 4.25 10.34
C LEU A 111 -6.02 4.16 9.45
N LEU A 112 -5.32 5.27 9.24
CA LEU A 112 -4.05 5.27 8.49
C LEU A 112 -2.95 4.55 9.26
N GLY A 113 -2.74 4.91 10.53
CA GLY A 113 -1.70 4.35 11.40
C GLY A 113 -1.84 2.85 11.58
N HIS A 114 -3.07 2.36 11.80
CA HIS A 114 -3.35 0.92 11.86
C HIS A 114 -3.04 0.24 10.53
N HIS A 115 -3.50 0.85 9.43
CA HIS A 115 -3.39 0.23 8.11
C HIS A 115 -1.95 -0.01 7.66
N VAL A 116 -1.00 0.84 8.07
CA VAL A 116 0.42 0.66 7.75
C VAL A 116 0.91 -0.74 8.15
N PHE A 117 0.51 -1.22 9.33
CA PHE A 117 0.87 -2.56 9.82
C PHE A 117 -0.09 -3.63 9.33
N ARG A 118 -1.38 -3.30 9.15
CA ARG A 118 -2.38 -4.24 8.61
C ARG A 118 -2.02 -4.76 7.22
N ILE A 119 -1.35 -3.95 6.39
CA ILE A 119 -0.83 -4.39 5.08
C ILE A 119 0.13 -5.59 5.25
N ALA A 120 1.04 -5.50 6.21
CA ALA A 120 2.01 -6.56 6.51
C ALA A 120 1.34 -7.79 7.13
N GLU A 121 0.36 -7.59 8.00
CA GLU A 121 -0.40 -8.70 8.57
C GLU A 121 -1.22 -9.45 7.50
N ALA A 122 -1.93 -8.73 6.63
CA ALA A 122 -2.68 -9.31 5.51
C ALA A 122 -1.77 -10.07 4.54
N TYR A 123 -0.55 -9.56 4.32
CA TYR A 123 0.47 -10.26 3.56
C TYR A 123 0.84 -11.60 4.22
N LEU A 124 1.12 -11.59 5.52
CA LEU A 124 1.44 -12.81 6.28
C LEU A 124 0.30 -13.83 6.25
N GLU A 125 -0.94 -13.40 6.44
CA GLU A 125 -2.12 -14.28 6.33
C GLU A 125 -2.23 -14.90 4.93
N THR A 126 -1.80 -14.19 3.90
CA THR A 126 -1.78 -14.71 2.53
C THR A 126 -0.68 -15.74 2.32
N VAL A 127 0.57 -15.40 2.71
CA VAL A 127 1.74 -16.23 2.39
C VAL A 127 1.96 -17.38 3.37
N VAL A 128 1.41 -17.30 4.59
CA VAL A 128 1.50 -18.34 5.61
C VAL A 128 0.23 -19.18 5.65
N ASP A 129 -0.93 -18.53 5.70
CA ASP A 129 -2.22 -19.22 5.95
C ASP A 129 -3.00 -19.51 4.66
N GLY A 130 -2.50 -19.07 3.49
CA GLY A 130 -3.10 -19.33 2.19
C GLY A 130 -4.40 -18.56 1.93
N VAL A 131 -4.67 -17.51 2.70
CA VAL A 131 -5.83 -16.62 2.51
C VAL A 131 -5.66 -15.81 1.22
N GLU A 132 -6.73 -15.58 0.46
CA GLU A 132 -6.65 -14.70 -0.70
C GLU A 132 -6.34 -13.26 -0.28
N TYR A 133 -5.33 -12.64 -0.91
CA TYR A 133 -5.03 -11.22 -0.67
C TYR A 133 -6.10 -10.35 -1.32
N SER A 134 -7.10 -9.98 -0.53
CA SER A 134 -8.21 -9.13 -0.94
C SER A 134 -8.05 -7.70 -0.43
N ASN A 135 -8.75 -6.76 -1.07
CA ASN A 135 -8.78 -5.38 -0.58
C ASN A 135 -9.37 -5.32 0.83
N SER A 136 -10.47 -6.04 1.09
CA SER A 136 -11.09 -6.10 2.42
C SER A 136 -10.15 -6.65 3.49
N LEU A 137 -9.35 -7.67 3.16
CA LEU A 137 -8.32 -8.21 4.06
C LEU A 137 -7.31 -7.11 4.45
N ALA A 138 -6.75 -6.42 3.46
CA ALA A 138 -5.75 -5.37 3.70
C ALA A 138 -6.35 -4.12 4.37
N THR A 139 -7.65 -3.87 4.25
CA THR A 139 -8.34 -2.69 4.79
C THR A 139 -9.20 -2.97 6.02
N THR A 140 -9.09 -4.14 6.66
CA THR A 140 -9.81 -4.43 7.91
C THR A 140 -9.56 -3.32 8.93
N PRO A 141 -10.60 -2.62 9.41
CA PRO A 141 -10.42 -1.55 10.38
C PRO A 141 -10.03 -2.14 11.76
N PRO A 142 -9.32 -1.36 12.58
CA PRO A 142 -9.10 -1.73 13.98
C PRO A 142 -10.44 -1.81 14.74
N LYS A 143 -10.53 -2.71 15.71
CA LYS A 143 -11.69 -2.85 16.60
C LYS A 143 -12.08 -1.52 17.25
N GLU A 144 -13.37 -1.29 17.46
CA GLU A 144 -13.82 -0.10 18.19
C GLU A 144 -13.16 0.00 19.57
N GLY A 145 -12.77 1.22 19.95
CA GLY A 145 -12.10 1.48 21.23
C GLY A 145 -10.61 1.12 21.31
N THR A 146 -9.97 0.65 20.23
CA THR A 146 -8.52 0.39 20.18
C THR A 146 -7.79 1.32 19.23
N PHE A 147 -6.46 1.36 19.30
CA PHE A 147 -5.59 2.25 18.53
C PHE A 147 -5.88 3.73 18.79
N LEU A 148 -5.97 4.07 20.07
CA LEU A 148 -6.28 5.39 20.61
C LEU A 148 -5.04 6.16 21.08
N ASP A 149 -3.86 5.53 21.04
CA ASP A 149 -2.58 6.18 21.33
C ASP A 149 -1.40 5.47 20.64
N GLY A 150 -0.24 6.14 20.68
CA GLY A 150 1.01 5.64 20.11
C GLY A 150 1.42 4.24 20.59
N PRO A 151 1.40 3.93 21.91
CA PRO A 151 1.73 2.62 22.45
C PRO A 151 0.97 1.45 21.81
N GLU A 152 -0.33 1.58 21.55
CA GLU A 152 -1.10 0.51 20.89
C GLU A 152 -0.62 0.24 19.46
N PHE A 153 -0.33 1.29 18.67
CA PHE A 153 0.28 1.14 17.34
C PHE A 153 1.66 0.48 17.41
N VAL A 154 2.48 0.87 18.39
CA VAL A 154 3.80 0.30 18.60
C VAL A 154 3.69 -1.20 18.90
N ALA A 155 2.86 -1.60 19.85
CA ALA A 155 2.69 -3.00 20.23
C ALA A 155 2.23 -3.87 19.05
N TYR A 156 1.27 -3.39 18.26
CA TYR A 156 0.82 -4.08 17.05
C TYR A 156 1.95 -4.16 16.00
N GLY A 157 2.66 -3.06 15.77
CA GLY A 157 3.82 -3.04 14.89
C GLY A 157 4.91 -4.02 15.31
N ASP A 158 5.20 -4.14 16.61
CA ASP A 158 6.19 -5.08 17.14
C ASP A 158 5.79 -6.53 16.85
N ALA A 159 4.52 -6.86 17.08
CA ALA A 159 3.99 -8.20 16.81
C ALA A 159 4.06 -8.55 15.31
N VAL A 160 3.65 -7.64 14.43
CA VAL A 160 3.67 -7.86 12.97
C VAL A 160 5.10 -7.93 12.43
N ILE A 161 6.00 -7.06 12.90
CA ILE A 161 7.42 -7.10 12.50
C ILE A 161 8.07 -8.41 12.96
N GLY A 162 7.79 -8.87 14.18
CA GLY A 162 8.28 -10.16 14.68
C GLY A 162 7.82 -11.32 13.79
N ARG A 163 6.54 -11.34 13.40
CA ARG A 163 5.99 -12.35 12.46
C ARG A 163 6.64 -12.27 11.08
N LEU A 164 6.88 -11.06 10.54
CA LEU A 164 7.59 -10.88 9.26
C LEU A 164 9.03 -11.42 9.33
N GLN A 165 9.75 -11.12 10.41
CA GLN A 165 11.11 -11.61 10.62
C GLN A 165 11.15 -13.13 10.77
N GLN A 166 10.20 -13.71 11.51
CA GLN A 166 10.08 -15.16 11.66
C GLN A 166 9.75 -15.84 10.33
N TRP A 167 8.78 -15.31 9.59
CA TRP A 167 8.42 -15.80 8.25
C TRP A 167 9.65 -15.80 7.33
N TRP A 168 10.32 -14.66 7.18
CA TRP A 168 11.49 -14.53 6.32
C TRP A 168 12.65 -15.44 6.76
N GLY A 169 12.92 -15.49 8.06
CA GLY A 169 13.97 -16.33 8.64
C GLY A 169 13.72 -17.83 8.42
N GLY A 170 12.45 -18.25 8.40
CA GLY A 170 12.04 -19.64 8.22
C GLY A 170 11.86 -20.10 6.77
N LEU A 171 11.98 -19.21 5.78
CA LEU A 171 11.87 -19.60 4.37
C LEU A 171 13.06 -20.45 3.91
N ALA A 172 12.77 -21.66 3.43
CA ALA A 172 13.74 -22.49 2.72
C ALA A 172 14.04 -21.95 1.31
N ASP A 173 13.01 -21.44 0.62
CA ASP A 173 13.13 -20.77 -0.67
C ASP A 173 12.81 -19.27 -0.51
N ARG A 174 13.81 -18.43 -0.78
CA ARG A 174 13.74 -16.96 -0.68
C ARG A 174 13.56 -16.27 -2.03
N THR A 175 13.39 -17.02 -3.12
CA THR A 175 13.14 -16.44 -4.45
C THR A 175 11.78 -15.75 -4.56
N CYS A 176 10.83 -16.14 -3.71
CA CYS A 176 9.47 -15.62 -3.67
C CYS A 176 8.72 -15.72 -5.03
N GLN A 177 9.04 -16.72 -5.85
CA GLN A 177 8.42 -16.89 -7.18
C GLN A 177 7.11 -17.69 -7.15
N GLN A 178 6.76 -18.29 -6.00
CA GLN A 178 5.51 -19.02 -5.81
C GLN A 178 4.32 -18.10 -6.09
N LYS A 179 3.28 -18.66 -6.73
CA LYS A 179 2.05 -17.93 -7.05
C LYS A 179 1.06 -17.95 -5.88
N LEU A 180 0.37 -16.85 -5.69
CA LEU A 180 -0.71 -16.65 -4.72
C LEU A 180 -1.93 -16.04 -5.40
N LYS A 181 -3.09 -16.14 -4.74
CA LYS A 181 -4.34 -15.53 -5.21
C LYS A 181 -4.46 -14.11 -4.67
N THR A 182 -4.76 -13.16 -5.56
CA THR A 182 -5.14 -11.79 -5.19
C THR A 182 -6.42 -11.40 -5.91
N TYR A 183 -7.11 -10.39 -5.39
CA TYR A 183 -8.32 -9.84 -6.00
C TYR A 183 -8.10 -9.19 -7.37
N TYR A 184 -6.84 -8.97 -7.77
CA TYR A 184 -6.43 -8.39 -9.06
C TYR A 184 -5.66 -9.41 -9.92
N GLY A 185 -5.89 -10.71 -9.70
CA GLY A 185 -5.32 -11.82 -10.46
C GLY A 185 -4.19 -12.56 -9.72
N PRO A 186 -3.70 -13.69 -10.26
CA PRO A 186 -2.58 -14.42 -9.67
C PRO A 186 -1.28 -13.62 -9.70
N GLN A 187 -0.59 -13.53 -8.58
CA GLN A 187 0.68 -12.80 -8.43
C GLN A 187 1.74 -13.70 -7.83
N THR A 188 3.03 -13.41 -8.05
CA THR A 188 4.07 -14.05 -7.25
C THR A 188 4.11 -13.45 -5.84
N ILE A 189 4.65 -14.20 -4.87
CA ILE A 189 4.96 -13.67 -3.55
C ILE A 189 5.82 -12.41 -3.69
N HIS A 190 6.81 -12.39 -4.59
CA HIS A 190 7.71 -11.25 -4.81
C HIS A 190 6.96 -9.99 -5.26
N GLN A 191 6.02 -10.12 -6.21
CA GLN A 191 5.19 -9.00 -6.67
C GLN A 191 4.33 -8.43 -5.55
N LEU A 192 3.68 -9.30 -4.76
CA LEU A 192 2.87 -8.84 -3.62
C LEU A 192 3.76 -8.24 -2.51
N PHE A 193 4.93 -8.81 -2.28
CA PHE A 193 5.88 -8.35 -1.28
C PHE A 193 6.39 -6.93 -1.60
N GLU A 194 6.83 -6.69 -2.83
CA GLU A 194 7.18 -5.33 -3.27
C GLU A 194 6.00 -4.38 -3.07
N ARG A 195 4.80 -4.81 -3.49
CA ARG A 195 3.56 -4.03 -3.33
C ARG A 195 3.33 -3.60 -1.88
N CYS A 196 3.34 -4.54 -0.96
CA CYS A 196 3.09 -4.28 0.44
C CYS A 196 4.18 -3.40 1.08
N THR A 197 5.42 -3.57 0.64
CA THR A 197 6.57 -2.76 1.10
C THR A 197 6.41 -1.30 0.71
N TRP A 198 6.23 -0.98 -0.58
CA TRP A 198 6.10 0.42 -1.01
C TRP A 198 4.78 1.04 -0.53
N HIS A 199 3.71 0.25 -0.39
CA HIS A 199 2.43 0.74 0.12
C HIS A 199 2.53 1.19 1.59
N SER A 200 3.21 0.38 2.42
CA SER A 200 3.53 0.76 3.80
C SER A 200 4.41 2.02 3.83
N ALA A 201 5.41 2.09 2.94
CA ALA A 201 6.31 3.23 2.85
C ALA A 201 5.60 4.53 2.44
N GLN A 202 4.64 4.45 1.51
CA GLN A 202 3.82 5.60 1.14
C GLN A 202 3.00 6.11 2.33
N HIS A 203 2.43 5.22 3.13
CA HIS A 203 1.71 5.65 4.33
C HIS A 203 2.64 6.19 5.42
N SER A 204 3.86 5.68 5.55
CA SER A 204 4.87 6.29 6.42
C SER A 204 5.24 7.71 5.97
N ARG A 205 5.31 7.99 4.66
CA ARG A 205 5.46 9.37 4.14
C ARG A 205 4.27 10.25 4.52
N GLN A 206 3.06 9.71 4.51
CA GLN A 206 1.86 10.46 4.93
C GLN A 206 1.89 10.75 6.44
N LEU A 207 2.36 9.81 7.26
CA LEU A 207 2.56 10.03 8.70
C LEU A 207 3.60 11.13 8.98
N ILE A 208 4.70 11.17 8.22
CA ILE A 208 5.70 12.25 8.28
C ILE A 208 5.01 13.62 8.04
N HIS A 209 4.24 13.73 6.97
CA HIS A 209 3.50 14.96 6.68
C HIS A 209 2.51 15.36 7.77
N LEU A 210 1.85 14.38 8.39
CA LEU A 210 0.93 14.65 9.50
C LEU A 210 1.66 15.19 10.74
N LEU A 211 2.86 14.70 11.05
CA LEU A 211 3.67 15.27 12.13
C LEU A 211 4.07 16.72 11.81
N GLU A 212 4.52 17.00 10.59
CA GLU A 212 4.85 18.35 10.14
C GLU A 212 3.66 19.30 10.22
N ARG A 213 2.47 18.83 9.83
CA ARG A 213 1.20 19.58 9.96
C ARG A 213 0.94 20.04 11.40
N TYR A 214 1.38 19.26 12.39
CA TYR A 214 1.25 19.60 13.81
C TYR A 214 2.52 20.25 14.41
N GLY A 215 3.48 20.63 13.58
CA GLY A 215 4.73 21.27 14.02
C GLY A 215 5.68 20.32 14.76
N ILE A 216 5.57 19.01 14.53
CA ILE A 216 6.40 17.98 15.17
C ILE A 216 7.45 17.49 14.17
N GLU A 217 8.73 17.59 14.50
CA GLU A 217 9.80 17.02 13.66
C GLU A 217 9.80 15.49 13.79
N PRO A 218 9.72 14.72 12.68
CA PRO A 218 9.76 13.26 12.72
C PRO A 218 11.07 12.68 13.29
N ASP A 219 10.97 11.82 14.30
CA ASP A 219 12.10 11.08 14.88
C ASP A 219 12.69 10.13 13.85
N ARG A 220 13.92 10.45 13.41
CA ARG A 220 14.66 9.70 12.37
C ARG A 220 13.78 9.51 11.14
N ARG A 221 13.51 10.63 10.47
CA ARG A 221 12.82 10.71 9.18
C ARG A 221 13.38 9.68 8.18
N LEU A 222 12.48 9.00 7.45
CA LEU A 222 12.85 8.15 6.33
C LEU A 222 13.54 9.01 5.26
N THR A 223 14.74 8.58 4.87
CA THR A 223 15.59 9.23 3.88
C THR A 223 15.28 8.74 2.47
N PRO A 224 15.77 9.42 1.43
CA PRO A 224 15.72 8.90 0.07
C PRO A 224 16.37 7.51 -0.07
N GLU A 225 17.43 7.23 0.69
CA GLU A 225 18.12 5.93 0.66
C GLU A 225 17.24 4.81 1.23
N ASP A 226 16.52 5.06 2.33
CA ASP A 226 15.57 4.11 2.91
C ASP A 226 14.51 3.69 1.87
N LEU A 227 14.09 4.62 1.02
CA LEU A 227 13.03 4.45 0.03
C LEU A 227 13.53 4.06 -1.38
N ALA A 228 14.83 4.13 -1.63
CA ALA A 228 15.41 3.89 -2.95
C ALA A 228 15.03 2.52 -3.51
N GLY A 229 14.67 2.48 -4.79
CA GLY A 229 14.24 1.26 -5.49
C GLY A 229 12.79 0.83 -5.24
N LEU A 230 12.08 1.41 -4.25
CA LEU A 230 10.65 1.18 -4.11
C LEU A 230 9.88 2.03 -5.14
N PRO A 231 8.89 1.46 -5.85
CA PRO A 231 8.17 2.18 -6.90
C PRO A 231 7.06 3.07 -6.32
N LEU A 232 7.46 4.05 -5.52
CA LEU A 232 6.57 5.01 -4.87
C LEU A 232 5.98 6.00 -5.88
N PRO A 233 4.72 6.44 -5.68
CA PRO A 233 4.20 7.59 -6.41
C PRO A 233 4.96 8.86 -6.02
N GLU A 234 4.99 9.84 -6.92
CA GLU A 234 5.58 11.14 -6.63
C GLU A 234 4.74 11.88 -5.60
N ARG A 235 3.42 11.91 -5.84
CA ARG A 235 2.46 12.59 -4.96
C ARG A 235 2.24 11.83 -3.66
N LEU A 236 1.99 12.60 -2.60
CA LEU A 236 1.74 12.06 -1.28
C LEU A 236 0.30 11.59 -1.10
N PHE A 237 -0.64 12.38 -1.61
CA PHE A 237 -2.07 12.12 -1.64
C PHE A 237 -2.55 12.11 -3.09
N GLU A 238 -3.63 11.39 -3.37
CA GLU A 238 -4.20 11.31 -4.72
C GLU A 238 -5.33 12.32 -4.95
#